data_AF-X1KV56-F1
#
_entry.id   AF-X1KV56-F1
#
_cell.length_a   1.000
_cell.length_b   1.000
_cell.length_c   1.000
_cell.angle_alpha   90.00
_cell.angle_beta   90.00
_cell.angle_gamma   90.00
#
_symmetry.space_group_name_H-M   'P 1'
#
loop_
_entity.id
_entity.type
_entity.pdbx_description
1 polymer ?
#
loop_
_entity_poly.entity_id
_entity_poly.type
_entity_poly.pdbx_seq_one_letter_code
_entity_poly.pdbx_strand_id
1 'polypeptide(L)'
;KNDNMIMDAGGPEIFQFEELVRLIADKIHSRARIVHVRPGLALFLARLTGYIVGDVVITRDEMEGLMSNLLISQDPATGQTRLSQWLGENADAIGVKYASELKRH
;
A
#
# COMPACT_ATOMS: atom_id res chain seq x y z
N LYS A 1 6.22 -23.80 27.15
CA LYS A 1 5.63 -22.52 27.58
C LYS A 1 5.10 -21.84 26.34
N ASN A 2 3.79 -21.65 26.22
CA ASN A 2 3.20 -20.78 25.20
C ASN A 2 3.08 -19.40 25.85
N ASP A 3 4.17 -18.64 25.82
CA ASP A 3 4.13 -17.24 26.21
C ASP A 3 3.58 -16.43 25.03
N ASN A 4 2.54 -15.65 25.28
CA ASN A 4 2.03 -14.70 24.29
C ASN A 4 3.10 -13.62 24.05
N MET A 5 3.42 -13.36 22.78
CA MET A 5 4.38 -12.32 22.40
C MET A 5 3.77 -11.38 21.37
N ILE A 6 4.20 -10.12 21.44
CA ILE A 6 3.93 -9.11 20.41
C ILE A 6 5.23 -8.96 19.63
N MET A 7 5.16 -9.11 18.30
CA MET A 7 6.27 -8.86 17.40
C MET A 7 5.77 -8.18 16.13
N ASP A 8 6.65 -7.46 15.45
CA ASP A 8 6.36 -6.92 14.13
C ASP A 8 6.35 -8.01 13.07
N ALA A 9 5.41 -7.92 12.13
CA ALA A 9 5.28 -8.83 10.99
C ALA A 9 5.82 -8.16 9.71
N GLY A 10 7.14 -8.07 9.59
CA GLY A 10 7.83 -7.42 8.48
C GLY A 10 8.51 -8.40 7.52
N GLY A 11 8.43 -8.14 6.21
CA GLY A 11 9.19 -8.87 5.20
C GLY A 11 10.66 -8.40 5.11
N PRO A 12 11.51 -9.09 4.34
CA PRO A 12 12.93 -8.80 4.24
C PRO A 12 13.27 -7.59 3.35
N GLU A 13 12.28 -6.97 2.71
CA GLU A 13 12.48 -5.86 1.78
C GLU A 13 11.87 -4.58 2.36
N ILE A 14 12.67 -3.52 2.42
CA ILE A 14 12.26 -2.18 2.84
C ILE A 14 12.29 -1.28 1.60
N PHE A 15 11.24 -0.49 1.41
CA PHE A 15 11.09 0.40 0.27
C PHE A 15 10.79 1.81 0.74
N GLN A 16 11.30 2.81 0.02
CA GLN A 16 10.67 4.12 0.04
C GLN A 16 9.27 4.02 -0.59
N PHE A 17 8.32 4.85 -0.15
CA PHE A 17 6.95 4.80 -0.65
C PHE A 17 6.88 4.90 -2.19
N GLU A 18 7.66 5.80 -2.79
CA GLU A 18 7.71 5.94 -4.24
C GLU A 18 8.29 4.70 -4.93
N GLU A 19 9.34 4.10 -4.37
CA GLU A 19 9.95 2.87 -4.91
C GLU A 19 8.94 1.72 -4.90
N LEU A 20 8.17 1.58 -3.82
CA LEU A 20 7.11 0.59 -3.71
C LEU A 20 6.03 0.80 -4.79
N VAL A 21 5.53 2.02 -4.94
CA VAL A 21 4.49 2.33 -5.95
C VAL A 21 5.01 2.09 -7.37
N ARG A 22 6.27 2.46 -7.65
CA ARG A 22 6.92 2.19 -8.94
C ARG A 22 7.11 0.70 -9.19
N LEU A 23 7.54 -0.06 -8.18
CA LEU A 23 7.68 -1.51 -8.25
C LEU A 23 6.34 -2.17 -8.59
N ILE A 24 5.25 -1.80 -7.90
CA ILE A 24 3.92 -2.32 -8.20
C ILE A 24 3.53 -2.00 -9.64
N ALA A 25 3.67 -0.74 -10.06
CA ALA A 25 3.32 -0.30 -11.41
C ALA A 25 4.10 -1.05 -12.50
N ASP A 26 5.40 -1.29 -12.29
CA ASP A 26 6.25 -2.06 -13.19
C ASP A 26 5.80 -3.54 -13.27
N LYS A 27 5.61 -4.17 -12.10
CA LYS A 27 5.24 -5.59 -12.01
C LYS A 27 3.89 -5.90 -12.64
N ILE A 28 2.91 -5.00 -12.51
CA ILE A 28 1.58 -5.18 -13.12
C ILE A 28 1.45 -4.55 -14.51
N HIS A 29 2.55 -4.07 -15.10
CA HIS A 29 2.56 -3.40 -16.40
C HIS A 29 1.57 -2.23 -16.53
N SER A 30 1.44 -1.46 -15.45
CA SER A 30 0.54 -0.30 -15.38
C SER A 30 1.00 0.83 -16.29
N ARG A 31 0.04 1.53 -16.90
CA ARG A 31 0.27 2.78 -17.66
C ARG A 31 0.13 4.04 -16.81
N ALA A 32 -0.06 3.89 -15.49
CA ALA A 32 -0.27 5.01 -14.59
C ALA A 32 0.95 5.95 -14.55
N ARG A 33 0.69 7.26 -14.55
CA ARG A 33 1.72 8.27 -14.33
C ARG A 33 1.80 8.59 -12.84
N ILE A 34 2.99 8.43 -12.27
CA ILE A 34 3.25 8.75 -10.86
C ILE A 34 3.72 10.21 -10.80
N VAL A 35 2.98 11.04 -10.06
CA VAL A 35 3.26 12.46 -9.87
C VAL A 35 3.23 12.82 -8.39
N HIS A 36 4.09 13.76 -8.00
CA HIS A 36 4.16 14.25 -6.62
C HIS A 36 3.27 15.47 -6.45
N VAL A 37 2.42 15.44 -5.42
CA VAL A 37 1.54 16.55 -5.06
C VAL A 37 1.61 16.79 -3.57
N ARG A 38 1.15 17.97 -3.13
CA ARG A 38 1.01 18.26 -1.70
C ARG A 38 -0.07 17.36 -1.07
N PRO A 39 0.08 16.90 0.18
CA PRO A 39 -0.87 15.98 0.83
C PRO A 39 -2.33 16.46 0.79
N GLY A 40 -2.57 17.75 1.04
CA GLY A 40 -3.92 18.33 0.98
C GLY A 40 -4.57 18.21 -0.41
N LEU A 41 -3.78 18.31 -1.49
CA LEU A 41 -4.26 18.09 -2.85
C LEU A 41 -4.51 16.60 -3.14
N ALA A 42 -3.61 15.72 -2.68
CA ALA A 42 -3.82 14.27 -2.78
C ALA A 42 -5.15 13.86 -2.11
N LEU A 43 -5.41 14.35 -0.89
CA LEU A 43 -6.64 14.03 -0.15
C LEU A 43 -7.88 14.57 -0.87
N PHE A 44 -7.80 15.79 -1.40
CA PHE A 44 -8.90 16.37 -2.18
C PHE A 44 -9.20 15.53 -3.44
N LEU A 45 -8.17 15.15 -4.21
CA LEU A 45 -8.33 14.32 -5.40
C LEU A 45 -8.87 12.94 -5.05
N ALA A 46 -8.39 12.32 -3.97
CA ALA A 46 -8.88 11.02 -3.52
C ALA A 46 -10.35 11.06 -3.08
N ARG A 47 -10.80 12.16 -2.46
CA ARG A 47 -12.23 12.38 -2.17
C ARG A 47 -13.06 12.47 -3.44
N LEU A 48 -12.58 13.20 -4.45
CA LEU A 48 -13.26 13.27 -5.75
C LEU A 48 -13.36 11.89 -6.41
N THR A 49 -12.27 11.12 -6.38
CA THR A 49 -12.25 9.73 -6.85
C THR A 49 -13.25 8.89 -6.07
N GLY A 50 -13.33 9.05 -4.75
CA GLY A 50 -14.30 8.36 -3.89
C GLY A 50 -15.74 8.58 -4.31
N TYR A 51 -16.12 9.81 -4.68
CA TYR A 51 -17.46 10.07 -5.23
C TYR A 51 -17.73 9.35 -6.56
N ILE A 52 -16.71 9.20 -7.41
CA ILE A 52 -16.83 8.51 -8.71
C ILE A 52 -17.00 7.00 -8.52
N VAL A 53 -16.24 6.40 -7.59
CA VAL A 53 -16.28 4.96 -7.33
C VAL A 53 -17.34 4.56 -6.29
N GLY A 54 -17.98 5.54 -5.65
CA GLY A 54 -18.96 5.34 -4.59
C GLY A 54 -18.34 4.72 -3.33
N ASP A 55 -17.12 5.14 -2.98
CA ASP A 55 -16.31 4.51 -1.94
C ASP A 55 -15.40 5.51 -1.20
N VAL A 56 -14.82 5.07 -0.08
CA VAL A 56 -13.80 5.83 0.65
C VAL A 56 -12.42 5.35 0.21
N VAL A 57 -11.75 6.13 -0.66
CA VAL A 57 -10.44 5.75 -1.22
C VAL A 57 -9.31 5.91 -0.20
N ILE A 58 -9.28 7.03 0.53
CA ILE A 58 -8.31 7.28 1.61
C ILE A 58 -8.87 8.33 2.57
N THR A 59 -8.62 8.14 3.86
CA THR A 59 -8.94 9.09 4.92
C THR A 59 -7.75 10.00 5.25
N ARG A 60 -8.01 11.06 6.03
CA ARG A 60 -6.94 11.94 6.52
C ARG A 60 -5.97 11.19 7.44
N ASP A 61 -6.52 10.38 8.34
CA ASP A 61 -5.74 9.68 9.35
C ASP A 61 -4.85 8.61 8.71
N GLU A 62 -5.35 7.91 7.67
CA GLU A 62 -4.52 6.98 6.88
C GLU A 62 -3.42 7.71 6.11
N MET A 63 -3.69 8.90 5.58
CA MET A 63 -2.67 9.70 4.91
C MET A 63 -1.58 10.16 5.89
N GLU A 64 -1.96 10.61 7.08
CA GLU A 64 -1.02 11.00 8.13
C GLU A 64 -0.23 9.80 8.67
N GLY A 65 -0.89 8.65 8.86
CA GLY A 65 -0.25 7.38 9.21
C GLY A 65 0.76 6.90 8.18
N LEU A 66 0.42 6.98 6.89
CA LEU A 66 1.32 6.64 5.80
C LEU A 66 2.54 7.58 5.76
N MET A 67 2.34 8.87 5.96
CA MET A 67 3.40 9.87 5.95
C MET A 67 4.31 9.84 7.19
N SER A 68 3.85 9.25 8.30
CA SER A 68 4.62 9.16 9.55
C SER A 68 5.57 7.97 9.61
N ASN A 69 5.74 7.23 8.49
CA ASN A 69 6.69 6.13 8.36
C ASN A 69 6.47 4.99 9.37
N LEU A 70 5.21 4.81 9.80
CA LEU A 70 4.81 3.76 10.77
C LEU A 70 4.83 2.34 10.17
N LEU A 71 5.07 2.21 8.87
CA LEU A 71 5.08 0.94 8.15
C LEU A 71 6.48 0.30 8.04
N ILE A 72 7.47 0.81 8.79
CA ILE A 72 8.83 0.28 8.84
C ILE A 72 9.08 -0.28 10.23
N SER A 73 9.44 -1.56 10.30
CA SER A 73 9.95 -2.18 11.52
C SER A 73 11.46 -1.94 11.63
N GLN A 74 11.93 -1.73 12.87
CA GLN A 74 13.37 -1.68 13.18
C GLN A 74 13.92 -3.05 13.60
N ASP A 75 13.04 -4.03 13.77
CA ASP A 75 13.41 -5.41 14.10
C ASP A 75 13.84 -6.19 12.84
N PRO A 76 14.60 -7.29 13.00
CA PRO A 76 14.88 -8.19 11.90
C PRO A 76 13.58 -8.70 11.25
N ALA A 77 13.62 -8.91 9.93
CA ALA A 77 12.49 -9.45 9.20
C ALA A 77 12.02 -10.79 9.80
N THR A 78 10.75 -10.83 10.17
CA THR A 78 10.09 -12.03 10.71
C THR A 78 9.42 -12.85 9.61
N GLY A 79 9.07 -12.21 8.49
CA GLY A 79 8.61 -12.84 7.27
C GLY A 79 9.75 -13.18 6.31
N GLN A 80 9.57 -14.24 5.51
CA GLN A 80 10.53 -14.67 4.49
C GLN A 80 10.12 -14.25 3.07
N THR A 81 8.84 -13.91 2.87
CA THR A 81 8.30 -13.59 1.56
C THR A 81 8.81 -12.23 1.08
N ARG A 82 9.45 -12.23 -0.08
CA ARG A 82 9.84 -11.01 -0.79
C ARG A 82 8.63 -10.48 -1.57
N LEU A 83 8.24 -9.24 -1.30
CA LEU A 83 7.10 -8.60 -1.97
C LEU A 83 7.35 -8.48 -3.48
N SER A 84 8.59 -8.18 -3.87
CA SER A 84 8.97 -8.04 -5.29
C SER A 84 8.79 -9.34 -6.09
N GLN A 85 9.06 -10.48 -5.47
CA GLN A 85 8.85 -11.81 -6.05
C GLN A 85 7.37 -12.13 -6.12
N TRP A 86 6.65 -11.98 -4.99
CA TRP A 86 5.22 -12.28 -4.92
C TRP A 86 4.40 -11.43 -5.92
N LEU A 87 4.73 -10.16 -6.09
CA LEU A 87 4.11 -9.30 -7.11
C LEU A 87 4.34 -9.82 -8.53
N GLY A 88 5.52 -10.37 -8.82
CA GLY A 88 5.80 -10.99 -10.12
C GLY A 88 4.99 -12.25 -10.36
N GLU A 89 4.83 -13.08 -9.33
CA GLU A 89 4.03 -14.31 -9.40
C GLU A 89 2.53 -14.06 -9.53
N ASN A 90 2.05 -12.90 -9.07
CA ASN A 90 0.62 -12.54 -9.02
C ASN A 90 0.25 -11.35 -9.92
N ALA A 91 1.15 -10.94 -10.82
CA ALA A 91 1.00 -9.73 -11.64
C ALA A 91 -0.33 -9.67 -12.41
N ASP A 92 -0.78 -10.82 -12.93
CA ASP A 92 -2.01 -10.93 -13.73
C ASP A 92 -3.30 -10.80 -12.91
N ALA A 93 -3.23 -10.94 -11.57
CA ALA A 93 -4.38 -10.87 -10.68
C ALA A 93 -4.50 -9.51 -9.97
N ILE A 94 -3.38 -8.81 -9.76
CA ILE A 94 -3.33 -7.55 -9.01
C ILE A 94 -3.75 -6.37 -9.89
N GLY A 95 -4.56 -5.46 -9.33
CA GLY A 95 -4.97 -4.23 -10.01
C GLY A 95 -6.05 -4.42 -11.09
N VAL A 96 -6.56 -5.63 -11.29
CA VAL A 96 -7.57 -5.94 -12.33
C VAL A 96 -8.97 -5.44 -11.95
N LYS A 97 -9.32 -5.47 -10.66
CA LYS A 97 -10.61 -5.02 -10.14
C LYS A 97 -10.42 -4.08 -8.97
N TYR A 98 -11.26 -3.05 -8.91
CA TYR A 98 -11.33 -2.17 -7.75
C TYR A 98 -11.86 -2.94 -6.54
N ALA A 99 -11.11 -2.95 -5.44
CA ALA A 99 -11.53 -3.48 -4.16
C ALA A 99 -12.11 -2.33 -3.33
N SER A 100 -13.40 -2.42 -3.01
CA SER A 100 -14.09 -1.35 -2.29
C SER A 100 -14.05 -1.56 -0.77
N GLU A 101 -13.69 -0.51 -0.04
CA GLU A 101 -13.66 -0.50 1.43
C GLU A 101 -15.06 -0.69 2.00
N LEU A 102 -16.06 0.02 1.47
CA LEU A 102 -17.45 -0.10 1.91
C LEU A 102 -18.09 -1.46 1.60
N LYS A 103 -17.61 -2.19 0.59
CA LYS A 103 -18.13 -3.52 0.23
C LYS A 103 -17.39 -4.67 0.91
N ARG A 104 -16.34 -4.38 1.69
CA ARG A 104 -15.53 -5.42 2.36
C ARG A 104 -16.24 -6.02 3.58
N HIS A 105 -17.24 -5.34 4.12
CA HIS A 105 -18.05 -5.74 5.28
C HIS A 105 -19.54 -5.68 4.96
#